data_AF-X1JZD6-F1
#
_entry.id   AF-X1JZD6-F1
#
_cell.length_a   1.000
_cell.length_b   1.000
_cell.length_c   1.000
_cell.angle_alpha   90.00
_cell.angle_beta   90.00
_cell.angle_gamma   90.00
#
_symmetry.space_group_name_H-M   'P 1'
#
loop_
_entity.id
_entity.type
_entity.pdbx_description
1 polymer ?
#
loop_
_entity_poly.entity_id
_entity_poly.type
_entity_poly.pdbx_seq_one_letter_code
_entity_poly.pdbx_strand_id
1 'polypeptide(L)'
;ILDLARIEAGQARLEEKELPLKELVEKTVFGFELRAKKKGLELNTIYPSDLPLKIRADEGKLSQVLTNLVDNAKRGPNLMTHTS
;
A
#
# COMPACT_ATOMS: atom_id res chain seq x y z
N ILE A 1 5.58 15.81 4.70
CA ILE A 1 5.41 17.26 4.94
C ILE A 1 5.66 18.05 3.67
N LEU A 2 6.79 17.88 2.96
CA LEU A 2 7.08 18.63 1.72
C LEU A 2 6.12 18.34 0.54
N ASP A 3 5.69 17.09 0.36
CA ASP A 3 4.76 16.74 -0.74
C ASP A 3 3.34 17.27 -0.52
N LEU A 4 2.85 17.32 0.73
CA LEU A 4 1.53 17.88 1.05
C LEU A 4 1.49 19.38 0.75
N ALA A 5 2.53 20.12 1.14
CA ALA A 5 2.65 21.55 0.83
C ALA A 5 2.69 21.82 -0.69
N ARG A 6 3.31 20.95 -1.49
CA ARG A 6 3.31 21.04 -2.95
C ARG A 6 1.94 20.75 -3.58
N ILE A 7 1.18 19.81 -2.99
CA ILE A 7 -0.20 19.51 -3.41
C ILE A 7 -1.10 20.70 -3.09
N GLU A 8 -1.03 21.24 -1.87
CA GLU A 8 -1.82 22.39 -1.42
C GLU A 8 -1.50 23.67 -2.23
N ALA A 9 -0.26 23.81 -2.70
CA ALA A 9 0.15 24.89 -3.61
C ALA A 9 -0.20 24.65 -5.09
N GLY A 10 -0.83 23.52 -5.45
CA GLY A 10 -1.14 23.15 -6.83
C GLY A 10 0.09 22.85 -7.71
N GLN A 11 1.25 22.65 -7.09
CA GLN A 11 2.53 22.42 -7.77
C GLN A 11 2.89 20.94 -7.92
N ALA A 12 2.13 20.06 -7.28
CA ALA A 12 2.30 18.63 -7.44
C ALA A 12 1.91 18.21 -8.87
N ARG A 13 2.86 17.61 -9.59
CA ARG A 13 2.62 16.93 -10.87
C ARG A 13 2.76 15.43 -10.65
N LEU A 14 1.83 14.68 -11.22
CA LEU A 14 1.93 13.22 -11.29
C LEU A 14 2.77 12.84 -12.51
N GLU A 15 3.71 11.93 -12.30
CA GLU A 15 4.48 11.32 -13.39
C GLU A 15 3.84 9.98 -13.76
N GLU A 16 2.70 10.05 -14.45
CA GLU A 16 1.95 8.86 -14.81
C GLU A 16 2.61 8.07 -15.94
N LYS A 17 2.75 6.76 -15.71
CA LYS A 17 3.17 5.78 -16.72
C LYS A 17 2.32 4.52 -16.63
N GLU A 18 2.32 3.76 -17.71
CA GLU A 18 1.75 2.42 -17.70
C GLU A 18 2.63 1.50 -16.85
N LEU A 19 2.05 0.83 -15.86
CA LEU A 19 2.78 -0.05 -14.94
C LEU A 19 1.99 -1.33 -14.62
N PRO A 20 2.68 -2.46 -14.35
CA PRO A 20 2.06 -3.70 -13.92
C PRO A 20 1.57 -3.59 -12.46
N LEU A 21 0.25 -3.55 -12.26
CA LEU A 21 -0.34 -3.30 -10.94
C LEU A 21 0.03 -4.39 -9.93
N LYS A 22 -0.06 -5.67 -10.33
CA LYS A 22 0.23 -6.80 -9.44
C LYS A 22 1.68 -6.76 -8.95
N GLU A 23 2.63 -6.55 -9.84
CA GLU A 23 4.07 -6.50 -9.49
C GLU A 23 4.37 -5.33 -8.53
N LEU A 24 3.73 -4.17 -8.72
CA LEU A 24 3.86 -3.05 -7.80
C LEU A 24 3.39 -3.41 -6.40
N VAL A 25 2.20 -4.02 -6.28
CA VAL A 25 1.66 -4.44 -4.99
C VAL A 25 2.56 -5.48 -4.33
N GLU A 26 3.01 -6.51 -5.07
CA GLU A 26 3.91 -7.55 -4.56
C GLU A 26 5.22 -6.95 -4.04
N LYS A 27 5.86 -6.05 -4.80
CA LYS A 27 7.09 -5.36 -4.38
C LYS A 27 6.87 -4.54 -3.11
N THR A 28 5.78 -3.79 -3.03
CA THR A 28 5.48 -2.98 -1.85
C THR A 28 5.23 -3.87 -0.63
N VAL A 29 4.48 -4.96 -0.77
CA VAL A 29 4.06 -5.83 0.34
C VAL A 29 5.17 -6.78 0.80
N PHE A 30 6.08 -7.22 -0.06
CA PHE A 30 7.16 -8.16 0.28
C PHE A 30 7.96 -7.77 1.54
N GLY A 31 8.32 -6.49 1.66
CA GLY A 31 9.03 -5.99 2.84
C GLY A 31 8.20 -6.06 4.12
N PHE A 32 6.88 -5.96 4.02
CA PHE A 32 5.95 -6.02 5.14
C PHE A 32 5.68 -7.45 5.59
N GLU A 33 5.58 -8.41 4.67
CA GLU A 33 5.41 -9.83 4.98
C GLU A 33 6.56 -10.34 5.85
N LEU A 34 7.80 -9.99 5.51
CA LEU A 34 8.97 -10.35 6.31
C LEU A 34 8.91 -9.76 7.72
N ARG A 35 8.44 -8.51 7.87
CA ARG A 35 8.28 -7.86 9.18
C ARG A 35 7.10 -8.45 9.97
N ALA A 36 6.00 -8.79 9.31
CA ALA A 36 4.82 -9.41 9.91
C ALA A 36 5.17 -10.80 10.45
N LYS A 37 5.86 -11.63 9.65
CA LYS A 37 6.35 -12.95 10.05
C LYS A 37 7.23 -12.91 11.30
N LYS A 38 8.16 -11.94 11.38
CA LYS A 38 9.00 -11.74 12.58
C LYS A 38 8.21 -11.37 13.84
N LYS A 39 6.99 -10.86 13.68
CA LYS A 39 6.08 -10.49 14.77
C LYS A 39 4.97 -11.52 15.01
N GLY A 40 5.00 -12.66 14.31
CA GLY A 40 3.94 -13.67 14.40
C GLY A 40 2.59 -13.19 13.83
N LEU A 41 2.61 -12.21 12.92
CA LEU A 41 1.42 -11.69 12.25
C LEU A 41 1.32 -12.27 10.83
N GLU A 42 0.09 -12.55 10.41
CA GLU A 42 -0.22 -12.90 9.04
C GLU A 42 -0.53 -11.65 8.21
N LEU A 43 -0.01 -11.61 6.99
CA LEU A 43 -0.31 -10.59 6.00
C LEU A 43 -0.70 -11.29 4.71
N ASN A 44 -1.95 -11.13 4.29
CA ASN A 44 -2.52 -11.80 3.12
C ASN A 44 -2.82 -10.77 2.03
N THR A 45 -2.38 -11.06 0.81
CA THR A 45 -2.69 -10.23 -0.37
C THR A 45 -3.65 -11.00 -1.27
N ILE A 46 -4.84 -10.43 -1.52
CA ILE A 46 -5.90 -11.06 -2.30
C ILE A 46 -6.12 -10.22 -3.56
N TYR A 47 -6.04 -10.87 -4.72
CA TYR A 47 -6.26 -10.25 -6.02
C TYR A 47 -7.58 -10.73 -6.62
N PRO A 48 -8.45 -9.83 -7.09
CA PRO A 48 -9.68 -10.23 -7.78
C PRO A 48 -9.35 -10.79 -9.17
N SER A 49 -10.24 -11.61 -9.72
CA SER A 49 -10.03 -12.28 -11.02
C SER A 49 -10.00 -11.32 -12.21
N ASP A 50 -10.59 -10.15 -12.06
CA ASP A 50 -10.66 -9.07 -13.04
C ASP A 50 -9.60 -7.99 -12.81
N LEU A 51 -8.58 -8.26 -11.99
CA LEU A 51 -7.49 -7.31 -11.74
C LEU A 51 -6.84 -6.87 -13.07
N PRO A 52 -6.79 -5.56 -13.35
CA PRO A 52 -6.11 -5.06 -14.53
C PRO A 52 -4.63 -5.46 -14.53
N LEU A 53 -4.15 -6.01 -15.66
CA LEU A 53 -2.73 -6.36 -15.83
C LEU A 53 -1.84 -5.13 -15.71
N LYS A 54 -2.31 -4.00 -16.22
CA LYS A 54 -1.62 -2.72 -16.17
C LYS A 54 -2.59 -1.59 -15.87
N ILE A 55 -2.06 -0.56 -15.23
CA ILE A 55 -2.76 0.70 -14.98
C ILE A 55 -1.86 1.87 -15.37
N ARG A 56 -2.46 3.05 -15.59
CA ARG A 56 -1.73 4.30 -15.76
C ARG A 56 -1.70 5.03 -14.41
N ALA A 57 -0.52 5.19 -13.83
CA ALA A 57 -0.35 5.82 -12.51
C ALA A 57 1.08 6.32 -12.30
N ASP A 58 1.28 7.19 -11.31
CA ASP A 58 2.59 7.51 -10.76
C ASP A 58 3.01 6.39 -9.79
N GLU A 59 4.01 5.60 -10.20
CA GLU A 59 4.46 4.42 -9.45
C GLU A 59 4.94 4.79 -8.04
N GLY A 60 5.69 5.88 -7.90
CA GLY A 60 6.26 6.31 -6.62
C GLY A 60 5.18 6.74 -5.65
N LYS A 61 4.24 7.56 -6.12
CA LYS A 61 3.09 8.02 -5.31
C LYS A 61 2.17 6.86 -4.93
N LEU A 62 1.87 5.95 -5.86
CA LEU A 62 1.03 4.79 -5.57
C LEU A 62 1.69 3.83 -4.57
N SER A 63 3.00 3.54 -4.73
CA SER A 63 3.77 2.75 -3.77
C SER A 63 3.76 3.38 -2.37
N GLN A 64 3.87 4.71 -2.29
CA GLN A 64 3.78 5.45 -1.03
C GLN A 64 2.39 5.30 -0.38
N VAL A 65 1.31 5.43 -1.15
CA VAL A 65 -0.06 5.19 -0.64
C VAL A 65 -0.18 3.77 -0.08
N LEU A 66 0.20 2.75 -0.85
CA LEU A 66 0.15 1.36 -0.42
C LEU A 66 0.98 1.12 0.85
N THR A 67 2.21 1.65 0.90
CA THR A 67 3.10 1.57 2.07
C THR A 67 2.42 2.16 3.31
N ASN A 68 1.82 3.35 3.19
CA ASN A 68 1.14 4.02 4.29
C ASN A 68 -0.07 3.22 4.80
N LEU A 69 -0.87 2.66 3.90
CA LEU A 69 -2.02 1.83 4.27
C LEU A 69 -1.58 0.58 5.04
N VAL A 70 -0.57 -0.14 4.55
CA VAL A 70 -0.09 -1.37 5.20
C VAL A 70 0.62 -1.07 6.53
N ASP A 71 1.38 0.02 6.65
CA ASP A 71 1.99 0.41 7.93
C ASP A 71 0.94 0.88 8.94
N ASN A 72 -0.14 1.53 8.49
CA ASN A 72 -1.27 1.87 9.35
C ASN A 72 -2.06 0.65 9.80
N ALA A 73 -2.21 -0.38 8.95
CA ALA A 73 -2.92 -1.61 9.30
C ALA A 73 -2.30 -2.34 10.50
N LYS A 74 -0.99 -2.21 10.71
CA LYS A 74 -0.30 -2.73 11.91
C LYS A 74 -0.74 -2.08 13.22
N ARG A 75 -1.43 -0.94 13.17
CA ARG A 75 -1.97 -0.22 14.33
C ARG A 75 -3.44 -0.54 14.62
N GLY A 76 -4.11 -1.34 13.77
CA GLY A 76 -5.51 -1.72 13.93
C GLY A 76 -5.76 -2.51 15.23
N PRO A 77 -6.92 -2.29 15.88
CA PRO A 77 -7.11 -2.53 17.31
C PRO A 77 -7.03 -4.02 17.66
N ASN A 78 -6.61 -4.31 18.90
CA ASN A 78 -7.05 -5.51 19.62
C ASN A 78 -8.55 -5.67 19.36
N LEU A 79 -8.93 -6.57 18.44
CA LEU A 79 -10.29 -7.05 18.37
C LEU A 79 -10.53 -7.73 19.70
N MET A 80 -11.36 -7.05 20.50
CA MET A 80 -11.69 -7.43 21.85
C MET A 80 -12.05 -8.91 21.91
N THR A 81 -11.29 -9.63 22.72
CA THR A 81 -11.74 -10.86 23.35
C THR A 81 -12.97 -10.51 24.18
N HIS A 82 -14.16 -10.68 23.61
CA HIS A 82 -15.35 -10.94 24.40
C HIS A 82 -16.03 -12.18 23.86
N THR A 83 -15.65 -13.29 24.48
CA THR A 83 -16.46 -14.47 24.69
C THR A 83 -17.87 -14.06 25.13
N SER A 84 -18.88 -14.57 24.43
CA SER A 84 -20.19 -14.93 24.96
C SER A 84 -20.77 -16.01 24.05
#